data_AF-A0AAV9KUY9-F1
#
_entry.id   AF-A0AAV9KUY9-F1
#
_cell.length_a   1.000
_cell.length_b   1.000
_cell.length_c   1.000
_cell.angle_alpha   90.00
_cell.angle_beta   90.00
_cell.angle_gamma   90.00
#
_symmetry.space_group_name_H-M   'P 1'
#
loop_
_entity.id
_entity.type
_entity.pdbx_description
1 polymer ?
#
loop_
_entity_poly.entity_id
_entity_poly.type
_entity_poly.pdbx_seq_one_letter_code
_entity_poly.pdbx_strand_id
1 'polypeptide(L)'
;MSHQTPLLSLKNTFFYNFFLSKAEEEACKLNNTPHVVTRELIEIRDIYPPLKINSKNPWQIKKKITRDEIILGKLVSTFCKTFEYILRYWTLDAAKSLENGYDVPIGVWDLTGENVPKKYEGESVCLKKLYNANFSLSYIKLFNDRGLGDGDEIGLYWDPRSSSLMFKLLSHICAQ
;
A
#
# COMPACT_ATOMS: atom_id res chain seq x y z
N MET A 1 -10.06 -35.10 -6.68
CA MET A 1 -9.92 -33.76 -6.08
C MET A 1 -8.46 -33.58 -5.72
N SER A 2 -7.70 -32.80 -6.49
CA SER A 2 -6.27 -32.59 -6.23
C SER A 2 -6.11 -31.74 -4.97
N HIS A 3 -5.61 -32.34 -3.89
CA HIS A 3 -5.09 -31.61 -2.74
C HIS A 3 -3.84 -30.85 -3.21
N GLN A 4 -4.06 -29.64 -3.71
CA GLN A 4 -3.00 -28.70 -3.99
C GLN A 4 -2.49 -28.23 -2.63
N THR A 5 -1.39 -28.81 -2.17
CA THR A 5 -0.64 -28.32 -1.01
C THR A 5 -0.45 -26.82 -1.21
N PRO A 6 -0.90 -25.94 -0.29
CA PRO A 6 -0.70 -24.51 -0.49
C PRO A 6 0.81 -24.29 -0.54
N LEU A 7 1.31 -23.88 -1.71
CA LEU A 7 2.67 -23.38 -1.82
C LEU A 7 2.80 -22.28 -0.76
N LEU A 8 3.66 -22.51 0.23
CA LEU A 8 3.93 -21.54 1.28
C LEU A 8 4.46 -20.28 0.60
N SER A 9 3.63 -19.23 0.57
CA SER A 9 4.04 -17.93 0.04
C SER A 9 4.94 -17.22 1.06
N LEU A 10 5.82 -16.35 0.58
CA LEU A 10 6.59 -15.45 1.42
C LEU A 10 5.79 -14.17 1.65
N LYS A 11 5.98 -13.52 2.81
CA LYS A 11 5.43 -12.19 3.08
C LYS A 11 6.38 -11.33 3.87
N ASN A 12 6.26 -10.01 3.67
CA ASN A 12 6.98 -9.01 4.44
C ASN A 12 6.31 -8.78 5.80
N THR A 13 7.11 -8.59 6.85
CA THR A 13 6.67 -8.20 8.19
C THR A 13 7.73 -7.35 8.88
N PHE A 14 7.35 -6.63 9.93
CA PHE A 14 8.31 -5.96 10.80
C PHE A 14 8.82 -6.90 11.88
N PHE A 15 10.13 -6.92 12.05
CA PHE A 15 10.80 -7.41 13.24
C PHE A 15 11.16 -6.22 14.12
N TYR A 16 10.80 -6.28 15.40
CA TYR A 16 11.03 -5.20 16.36
C TYR A 16 12.17 -5.55 17.30
N ASN A 17 13.18 -4.69 17.34
CA ASN A 17 14.34 -4.82 18.22
C ASN A 17 14.04 -4.11 19.54
N PHE A 18 13.29 -4.77 20.42
CA PHE A 18 12.94 -4.24 21.74
C PHE A 18 14.11 -4.26 22.73
N PHE A 19 15.03 -5.19 22.54
CA PHE A 19 16.17 -5.39 23.44
C PHE A 19 17.42 -4.84 22.78
N LEU A 20 18.12 -3.97 23.50
CA LEU A 20 19.43 -3.49 23.12
C LEU A 20 20.47 -4.60 23.24
N SER A 21 21.47 -4.56 22.36
CA SER A 21 22.72 -5.23 22.67
C SER A 21 23.41 -4.54 23.84
N LYS A 22 24.28 -5.26 24.55
CA LYS A 22 25.06 -4.72 25.67
C LYS A 22 25.81 -3.43 25.29
N ALA A 23 26.40 -3.41 24.09
CA ALA A 23 27.16 -2.26 23.60
C ALA A 23 26.28 -1.01 23.38
N GLU A 24 25.08 -1.19 22.83
CA GLU A 24 24.14 -0.08 22.60
C GLU A 24 23.54 0.44 23.91
N GLU A 25 23.29 -0.44 24.89
CA GLU A 25 22.83 -0.04 26.23
C GLU A 25 23.89 0.80 26.96
N GLU A 26 25.16 0.37 26.92
CA GLU A 26 26.29 1.12 27.48
C GLU A 26 26.47 2.48 26.78
N ALA A 27 26.31 2.54 25.45
CA ALA A 27 26.36 3.80 24.70
C ALA A 27 25.18 4.75 25.02
N CYS A 28 23.96 4.23 25.19
CA CYS A 28 22.80 5.03 25.60
C CYS A 28 23.01 5.65 27.00
N LYS A 29 23.55 4.85 27.93
CA LYS A 29 23.92 5.29 29.28
C LYS A 29 25.00 6.39 29.25
N LEU A 30 26.04 6.21 28.43
CA LEU A 30 27.12 7.20 28.30
C LEU A 30 26.60 8.55 27.77
N ASN A 31 25.70 8.51 26.79
CA ASN A 31 25.22 9.69 26.08
C ASN A 31 23.95 10.31 26.70
N ASN A 32 23.41 9.75 27.80
CA ASN A 32 22.10 10.12 28.37
C ASN A 32 20.97 10.17 27.33
N THR A 33 21.01 9.27 26.35
CA THR A 33 20.01 9.20 25.28
C THR A 33 18.98 8.12 25.59
N PRO A 34 17.67 8.41 25.48
CA PRO A 34 16.64 7.39 25.61
C PRO A 34 16.79 6.31 24.54
N HIS A 35 16.53 5.05 24.92
CA HIS A 35 16.47 3.96 23.95
C HIS A 35 15.31 4.19 22.98
N VAL A 36 15.61 4.19 21.68
CA VAL A 36 14.61 4.22 20.61
C VAL A 36 14.47 2.81 20.05
N VAL A 37 13.28 2.23 20.17
CA VAL A 37 12.98 0.91 19.58
C VAL A 37 13.11 1.02 18.06
N THR A 38 13.95 0.17 17.49
CA THR A 38 14.10 0.06 16.03
C THR A 38 13.29 -1.09 15.49
N ARG A 39 12.93 -1.03 14.21
CA ARG A 39 12.29 -2.13 13.50
C ARG A 39 12.89 -2.26 12.12
N GLU A 40 12.94 -3.49 11.62
CA GLU A 40 13.40 -3.79 10.27
C GLU A 40 12.35 -4.61 9.52
N LEU A 41 12.30 -4.44 8.21
CA LEU A 41 11.45 -5.24 7.34
C LEU A 41 12.17 -6.54 7.00
N ILE A 42 11.53 -7.66 7.32
CA ILE A 42 12.02 -9.01 7.05
C ILE A 42 10.99 -9.79 6.22
N GLU A 43 11.45 -10.83 5.56
CA GLU A 43 10.59 -11.77 4.85
C GLU A 43 10.43 -13.05 5.68
N ILE A 44 9.19 -13.51 5.84
CA ILE A 44 8.86 -14.73 6.58
C ILE A 44 8.03 -15.67 5.71
N ARG A 45 8.03 -16.96 6.09
CA ARG A 45 7.06 -17.91 5.53
C ARG A 45 5.67 -17.52 5.99
N ASP A 46 4.77 -17.32 5.03
CA ASP A 46 3.37 -17.05 5.31
C ASP A 46 2.65 -18.37 5.58
N ILE A 47 2.44 -18.64 6.87
CA ILE A 47 1.67 -19.81 7.32
C ILE A 47 0.17 -19.65 7.11
N TYR A 48 -0.28 -18.44 6.77
CA TYR A 48 -1.68 -18.16 6.44
C TYR A 48 -1.85 -18.13 4.92
N PRO A 49 -2.97 -18.63 4.40
CA PRO A 49 -3.24 -18.54 2.97
C PRO A 49 -3.26 -17.06 2.55
N PRO A 50 -2.79 -16.74 1.33
CA PRO A 50 -2.97 -15.42 0.75
C PRO A 50 -4.45 -15.03 0.80
N LEU A 51 -4.72 -13.75 1.08
CA LEU A 51 -6.08 -13.23 1.05
C LEU A 51 -6.69 -13.50 -0.33
N LYS A 52 -7.76 -14.30 -0.36
CA LYS A 52 -8.48 -14.59 -1.59
C LYS A 52 -9.20 -13.33 -2.05
N ILE A 53 -8.85 -12.84 -3.24
CA ILE A 53 -9.58 -11.74 -3.88
C ILE A 53 -10.96 -12.26 -4.25
N ASN A 54 -12.01 -11.73 -3.63
CA ASN A 54 -13.38 -12.09 -3.94
C ASN A 54 -13.73 -11.57 -5.34
N SER A 55 -14.00 -12.47 -6.28
CA SER A 55 -14.33 -12.11 -7.66
C SER A 55 -15.58 -11.21 -7.78
N LYS A 56 -16.52 -11.29 -6.83
CA LYS A 56 -17.73 -10.44 -6.81
C LYS A 56 -17.50 -9.06 -6.20
N ASN A 57 -16.54 -8.94 -5.29
CA ASN A 57 -16.21 -7.69 -4.60
C ASN A 57 -14.72 -7.66 -4.27
N PRO A 58 -13.86 -7.37 -5.26
CA PRO A 58 -12.42 -7.45 -5.10
C PRO A 58 -11.83 -6.29 -4.28
N TRP A 59 -12.62 -5.23 -4.04
CA TRP A 59 -12.20 -3.97 -3.42
C TRP A 59 -11.88 -4.13 -1.92
N GLN A 60 -10.64 -4.53 -1.61
CA GLN A 60 -10.13 -4.68 -0.24
C GLN A 60 -9.97 -3.33 0.46
N ILE A 61 -9.67 -2.28 -0.30
CA ILE A 61 -9.59 -0.91 0.20
C ILE A 61 -10.73 -0.13 -0.44
N LYS A 62 -11.76 0.16 0.36
CA LYS A 62 -12.78 1.16 0.02
C LYS A 62 -12.52 2.43 0.80
N LYS A 63 -12.70 3.57 0.14
CA LYS A 63 -12.45 4.88 0.73
C LYS A 63 -13.26 5.95 0.02
N LYS A 64 -13.79 6.89 0.81
CA LYS A 64 -14.28 8.18 0.32
C LYS A 64 -13.12 9.14 0.13
N ILE A 65 -13.07 9.79 -1.01
CA ILE A 65 -12.09 10.82 -1.34
C ILE A 65 -12.43 12.07 -0.53
N THR A 66 -11.41 12.72 0.01
CA THR A 66 -11.57 14.01 0.69
C THR A 66 -11.10 15.17 -0.19
N ARG A 67 -11.62 16.37 0.07
CA ARG A 67 -11.20 17.62 -0.58
C ARG A 67 -9.68 17.82 -0.61
N ASP A 68 -8.97 17.52 0.48
CA ASP A 68 -7.51 17.66 0.55
C ASP A 68 -6.79 16.71 -0.41
N GLU A 69 -7.29 15.48 -0.55
CA GLU A 69 -6.74 14.47 -1.46
C GLU A 69 -6.91 14.87 -2.93
N ILE A 70 -7.99 15.58 -3.24
CA ILE A 70 -8.24 16.14 -4.58
C ILE A 70 -7.27 17.27 -4.86
N ILE A 71 -7.14 18.24 -3.95
CA ILE A 71 -6.25 19.39 -4.10
C ILE A 71 -4.79 18.93 -4.26
N LEU A 72 -4.38 17.93 -3.49
CA LEU A 72 -3.03 17.37 -3.55
C LEU A 72 -2.84 16.35 -4.69
N GLY A 73 -3.93 15.86 -5.29
CA GLY A 73 -3.94 14.77 -6.26
C GLY A 73 -3.32 13.47 -5.74
N LYS A 74 -3.49 13.21 -4.44
CA LYS A 74 -2.88 12.10 -3.71
C LYS A 74 -3.91 11.43 -2.83
N LEU A 75 -4.00 10.11 -2.94
CA LEU A 75 -4.82 9.31 -2.03
C LEU A 75 -4.00 8.84 -0.85
N VAL A 76 -4.50 9.04 0.37
CA VAL A 76 -3.87 8.55 1.59
C VAL A 76 -4.52 7.23 2.02
N SER A 77 -3.70 6.19 2.15
CA SER A 77 -4.09 4.90 2.72
C SER A 77 -3.40 4.68 4.05
N THR A 78 -4.11 4.05 4.99
CA THR A 78 -3.56 3.75 6.31
C THR A 78 -2.46 2.69 6.21
N PHE A 79 -1.53 2.74 7.16
CA PHE A 79 -0.47 1.75 7.28
C PHE A 79 -0.98 0.31 7.16
N CYS A 80 -1.96 -0.08 7.99
CA CYS A 80 -2.45 -1.47 8.00
C CYS A 80 -3.03 -1.91 6.65
N LYS A 81 -3.79 -1.03 5.97
CA LYS A 81 -4.41 -1.36 4.67
C LYS A 81 -3.35 -1.55 3.59
N THR A 82 -2.41 -0.61 3.49
CA THR A 82 -1.34 -0.69 2.49
C THR A 82 -0.41 -1.89 2.77
N PHE A 83 -0.04 -2.09 4.03
CA PHE A 83 0.85 -3.18 4.41
C PHE A 83 0.24 -4.56 4.08
N GLU A 84 -1.00 -4.78 4.49
CA GLU A 84 -1.67 -6.08 4.34
C GLU A 84 -2.14 -6.37 2.90
N TYR A 85 -2.70 -5.36 2.22
CA TYR A 85 -3.35 -5.57 0.92
C TYR A 85 -2.47 -5.22 -0.28
N ILE A 86 -1.35 -4.51 -0.09
CA ILE A 86 -0.44 -4.11 -1.17
C ILE A 86 0.96 -4.70 -0.93
N LEU A 87 1.63 -4.31 0.16
CA LEU A 87 3.02 -4.69 0.41
C LEU A 87 3.22 -6.18 0.71
N ARG A 88 2.16 -6.88 1.11
CA ARG A 88 2.16 -8.35 1.27
C ARG A 88 2.61 -9.08 -0.01
N TYR A 89 2.34 -8.51 -1.18
CA TYR A 89 2.67 -9.09 -2.48
C TYR A 89 3.94 -8.53 -3.11
N TRP A 90 4.61 -7.59 -2.43
CA TRP A 90 5.83 -6.95 -2.94
C TRP A 90 7.07 -7.75 -2.56
N THR A 91 8.12 -7.61 -3.36
CA THR A 91 9.45 -8.08 -2.98
C THR A 91 9.96 -7.31 -1.77
N LEU A 92 10.80 -7.95 -0.96
CA LEU A 92 11.40 -7.32 0.22
C LEU A 92 12.15 -6.02 -0.13
N ASP A 93 12.85 -5.99 -1.27
CA ASP A 93 13.64 -4.84 -1.72
C ASP A 93 12.76 -3.61 -2.07
N ALA A 94 11.68 -3.83 -2.82
CA ALA A 94 10.73 -2.75 -3.15
C ALA A 94 10.06 -2.20 -1.88
N ALA A 95 9.67 -3.09 -0.96
CA ALA A 95 9.07 -2.69 0.30
C ALA A 95 10.07 -1.97 1.23
N LYS A 96 11.34 -2.38 1.28
CA LYS A 96 12.41 -1.67 1.99
C LYS A 96 12.66 -0.28 1.41
N SER A 97 12.69 -0.16 0.09
CA SER A 97 12.82 1.14 -0.59
C SER A 97 11.71 2.10 -0.18
N LEU A 98 10.45 1.64 -0.17
CA LEU A 98 9.32 2.44 0.30
C LEU A 98 9.44 2.81 1.80
N GLU A 99 9.84 1.87 2.64
CA GLU A 99 10.00 2.10 4.08
C GLU A 99 11.11 3.10 4.41
N ASN A 100 12.16 3.13 3.60
CA ASN A 100 13.27 4.09 3.66
C ASN A 100 12.89 5.48 3.12
N GLY A 101 11.65 5.67 2.65
CA GLY A 101 11.13 6.96 2.21
C GLY A 101 11.34 7.26 0.72
N TYR A 102 11.81 6.29 -0.07
CA TYR A 102 11.86 6.44 -1.52
C TYR A 102 10.46 6.34 -2.12
N ASP A 103 10.24 7.09 -3.19
CA ASP A 103 9.01 7.00 -3.98
C ASP A 103 9.12 5.78 -4.89
N VAL A 104 8.21 4.82 -4.74
CA VAL A 104 8.22 3.59 -5.54
C VAL A 104 7.20 3.71 -6.67
N PRO A 105 7.64 3.69 -7.96
CA PRO A 105 6.72 3.70 -9.09
C PRO A 105 5.90 2.41 -9.12
N ILE A 106 4.60 2.53 -9.39
CA ILE A 106 3.72 1.36 -9.52
C ILE A 106 2.79 1.53 -10.72
N GLY A 107 2.24 0.43 -11.24
CA GLY A 107 1.20 0.48 -12.26
C GLY A 107 -0.18 0.60 -11.65
N VAL A 108 -1.07 1.38 -12.27
CA VAL A 108 -2.49 1.47 -11.89
C VAL A 108 -3.37 1.16 -13.08
N TRP A 109 -4.33 0.28 -12.91
CA TRP A 109 -5.37 0.00 -13.89
C TRP A 109 -6.69 0.58 -13.41
N ASP A 110 -7.29 1.43 -14.22
CA ASP A 110 -8.62 1.97 -13.99
C ASP A 110 -9.68 1.12 -14.70
N LEU A 111 -10.52 0.49 -13.88
CA LEU A 111 -11.58 -0.44 -14.25
C LEU A 111 -12.98 0.19 -14.17
N THR A 112 -13.05 1.52 -14.12
CA THR A 112 -14.33 2.24 -14.00
C THR A 112 -15.12 2.23 -15.31
N GLY A 113 -14.42 2.29 -16.45
CA GLY A 113 -15.06 2.28 -17.77
C GLY A 113 -15.57 0.90 -18.20
N GLU A 114 -16.54 0.88 -19.12
CA GLU A 114 -17.22 -0.35 -19.55
C GLU A 114 -16.41 -1.21 -20.55
N ASN A 115 -15.54 -0.59 -21.35
CA ASN A 115 -14.97 -1.27 -22.53
C ASN A 115 -13.50 -1.68 -22.37
N VAL A 116 -12.63 -0.74 -21.96
CA VAL A 116 -11.18 -0.99 -21.91
C VAL A 116 -10.59 -0.40 -20.64
N PRO A 117 -9.97 -1.23 -19.77
CA PRO A 117 -9.16 -0.77 -18.66
C PRO A 117 -8.07 0.20 -19.12
N LYS A 118 -7.94 1.33 -18.44
CA LYS A 118 -6.90 2.31 -18.75
C LYS A 118 -5.74 2.14 -17.78
N LYS A 119 -4.53 1.95 -18.29
CA LYS A 119 -3.31 1.87 -17.48
C LYS A 119 -2.72 3.26 -17.28
N TYR A 120 -2.29 3.53 -16.06
CA TYR A 120 -1.46 4.66 -15.67
C TYR A 120 -0.15 4.10 -15.12
N GLU A 121 0.98 4.58 -15.62
CA GLU A 121 2.33 4.15 -15.21
C GLU A 121 3.33 5.29 -15.41
N GLY A 122 4.52 5.15 -14.82
CA GLY A 122 5.62 6.12 -14.90
C GLY A 122 5.80 6.93 -13.60
N GLU A 123 6.70 7.91 -13.64
CA GLU A 123 7.12 8.68 -12.44
C GLU A 123 5.97 9.41 -11.74
N SER A 124 4.92 9.79 -12.48
CA SER A 124 3.73 10.45 -11.93
C SER A 124 2.81 9.51 -11.12
N VAL A 125 3.15 8.22 -11.06
CA VAL A 125 2.33 7.14 -10.50
C VAL A 125 3.17 6.38 -9.46
N CYS A 126 3.22 6.91 -8.23
CA CYS A 126 4.07 6.37 -7.17
C CYS A 126 3.35 6.19 -5.82
N LEU A 127 3.80 5.18 -5.08
CA LEU A 127 3.49 4.98 -3.67
C LEU A 127 4.63 5.57 -2.84
N LYS A 128 4.28 6.35 -1.81
CA LYS A 128 5.22 7.03 -0.92
C LYS A 128 4.79 6.86 0.53
N LYS A 129 5.76 6.66 1.43
CA LYS A 129 5.54 6.67 2.87
C LYS A 129 5.49 8.11 3.40
N LEU A 130 4.48 8.39 4.23
CA LEU A 130 4.30 9.65 4.92
C LEU A 130 4.94 9.60 6.32
N TYR A 131 5.20 10.78 6.90
CA TYR A 131 5.82 10.91 8.23
C TYR A 131 5.06 10.20 9.36
N ASN A 132 3.73 10.09 9.24
CA ASN A 132 2.86 9.39 10.19
C ASN A 132 2.75 7.88 9.90
N ALA A 133 3.68 7.31 9.13
CA ALA A 133 3.72 5.91 8.68
C ALA A 133 2.56 5.47 7.77
N ASN A 134 1.62 6.36 7.43
CA ASN A 134 0.65 6.11 6.38
C ASN A 134 1.30 6.22 5.01
N PHE A 135 0.56 5.88 3.96
CA PHE A 135 1.07 5.92 2.60
C PHE A 135 0.23 6.86 1.75
N SER A 136 0.89 7.64 0.91
CA SER A 136 0.24 8.43 -0.13
C SER A 136 0.50 7.82 -1.49
N LEU A 137 -0.48 7.99 -2.34
CA LEU A 137 -0.53 7.41 -3.66
C LEU A 137 -0.81 8.54 -4.65
N SER A 138 0.20 8.92 -5.44
CA SER A 138 0.13 10.09 -6.30
C SER A 138 -0.33 9.69 -7.69
N TYR A 139 -1.54 10.08 -8.11
CA TYR A 139 -2.12 9.76 -9.45
C TYR A 139 -2.97 10.89 -10.03
N ILE A 140 -2.42 12.11 -10.11
CA ILE A 140 -3.13 13.33 -10.57
C ILE A 140 -3.87 13.11 -11.89
N LYS A 141 -3.26 12.42 -12.86
CA LYS A 141 -3.87 12.18 -14.17
C LYS A 141 -5.18 11.39 -14.08
N LEU A 142 -5.24 10.38 -13.21
CA LEU A 142 -6.44 9.57 -13.00
C LEU A 142 -7.56 10.41 -12.35
N PHE A 143 -7.21 11.26 -11.38
CA PHE A 143 -8.16 12.17 -10.74
C PHE A 143 -8.82 13.10 -11.76
N ASN A 144 -8.01 13.70 -12.64
CA ASN A 144 -8.50 14.61 -13.68
C ASN A 144 -9.33 13.87 -14.73
N ASP A 145 -8.86 12.72 -15.21
CA ASP A 145 -9.53 11.94 -16.26
C ASP A 145 -10.91 11.40 -15.81
N ARG A 146 -11.10 11.18 -14.50
CA ARG A 146 -12.36 10.71 -13.90
C ARG A 146 -13.19 11.81 -13.26
N GLY A 147 -12.70 13.05 -13.20
CA GLY A 147 -13.40 14.16 -12.55
C GLY A 147 -13.76 13.83 -11.09
N LEU A 148 -12.83 13.22 -10.35
CA LEU A 148 -13.08 12.78 -8.98
C LEU A 148 -13.39 13.97 -8.06
N GLY A 149 -14.50 13.87 -7.33
CA GLY A 149 -15.04 14.90 -6.45
C GLY A 149 -14.97 14.54 -4.97
N ASP A 150 -15.24 15.53 -4.12
CA ASP A 150 -15.24 15.35 -2.66
C ASP A 150 -16.39 14.42 -2.26
N GLY A 151 -16.06 13.39 -1.47
CA GLY A 151 -17.00 12.37 -1.02
C GLY A 151 -17.25 11.22 -2.01
N ASP A 152 -16.70 11.25 -3.22
CA ASP A 152 -16.72 10.11 -4.15
C ASP A 152 -16.11 8.87 -3.48
N GLU A 153 -16.72 7.70 -3.69
CA GLU A 153 -16.21 6.45 -3.13
C GLU A 153 -15.46 5.64 -4.17
N ILE A 154 -14.22 5.27 -3.85
CA ILE A 154 -13.36 4.45 -4.70
C ILE A 154 -13.07 3.10 -4.06
N GLY A 155 -12.80 2.12 -4.93
CA GLY A 155 -12.33 0.80 -4.59
C GLY A 155 -10.94 0.55 -5.14
N LEU A 156 -10.08 -0.01 -4.31
CA LEU A 156 -8.73 -0.43 -4.67
C LEU A 156 -8.48 -1.87 -4.24
N TYR A 157 -7.69 -2.58 -5.04
CA TYR A 157 -7.05 -3.83 -4.64
C TYR A 157 -5.75 -4.03 -5.41
N TRP A 158 -4.81 -4.79 -4.85
CA TRP A 158 -3.60 -5.18 -5.57
C TRP A 158 -3.83 -6.48 -6.34
N ASP A 159 -3.54 -6.49 -7.65
CA ASP A 159 -3.56 -7.74 -8.43
C ASP A 159 -2.13 -8.32 -8.50
N PRO A 160 -1.86 -9.43 -7.79
CA PRO A 160 -0.52 -10.01 -7.76
C PRO A 160 -0.06 -10.55 -9.12
N ARG A 161 -0.98 -10.82 -10.05
CA ARG A 161 -0.65 -11.35 -11.39
C ARG A 161 -0.06 -10.29 -12.31
N SER A 162 -0.57 -9.06 -12.23
CA SER A 162 -0.10 -7.93 -13.03
C SER A 162 0.83 -7.00 -12.26
N SER A 163 1.10 -7.28 -10.98
CA SER A 163 1.91 -6.45 -10.07
C SER A 163 1.51 -4.98 -10.14
N SER A 164 0.19 -4.75 -10.13
CA SER A 164 -0.41 -3.43 -10.35
C SER A 164 -1.60 -3.22 -9.42
N LEU A 165 -1.85 -1.96 -9.09
CA LEU A 165 -3.02 -1.55 -8.33
C LEU A 165 -4.23 -1.42 -9.25
N MET A 166 -5.34 -2.01 -8.86
CA MET A 166 -6.61 -1.96 -9.58
C MET A 166 -7.50 -0.92 -8.92
N PHE A 167 -7.98 0.02 -9.71
CA PHE A 167 -8.82 1.14 -9.30
C PHE A 167 -10.21 1.01 -9.92
N LYS A 168 -11.24 1.34 -9.14
CA LYS A 168 -12.58 1.59 -9.67
C LYS A 168 -13.28 2.66 -8.86
N LEU A 169 -13.96 3.58 -9.54
CA LEU A 169 -14.92 4.46 -8.91
C LEU A 169 -16.22 3.69 -8.63
N LEU A 170 -16.62 3.65 -7.36
CA LEU A 170 -17.77 2.88 -6.89
C LEU A 170 -19.03 3.73 -6.79
N SER A 171 -18.90 4.99 -6.37
CA SER A 171 -20.00 5.95 -6.40
C SER A 171 -19.47 7.36 -6.64
N HIS A 172 -20.23 8.11 -7.42
CA HIS A 172 -20.05 9.56 -7.56
C HIS A 172 -21.07 10.27 -6.69
N ILE A 173 -20.62 11.27 -5.94
CA ILE A 173 -21.53 12.26 -5.37
C ILE A 173 -21.76 13.31 -6.44
N CYS A 174 -22.93 13.26 -7.09
CA CYS A 174 -23.39 14.40 -7.87
C CYS A 174 -23.58 15.57 -6.91
N ALA A 175 -22.91 16.70 -7.16
CA ALA A 175 -23.26 17.95 -6.52
C ALA A 175 -24.72 18.25 -6.84
N GLN A 176 -25.57 18.34 -5.82
CA GLN A 176 -26.92 18.89 -5.93
C GLN A 176 -26.84 20.42 -6.10
#